data_AF-A0A5H2Y002-F1
#
_entry.id   AF-A0A5H2Y002-F1
#
_cell.length_a   1.000
_cell.length_b   1.000
_cell.length_c   1.000
_cell.angle_alpha   90.00
_cell.angle_beta   90.00
_cell.angle_gamma   90.00
#
_symmetry.space_group_name_H-M   'P 1'
#
loop_
_entity.id
_entity.type
_entity.pdbx_description
1 polymer ?
#
loop_
_entity_poly.entity_id
_entity_poly.type
_entity_poly.pdbx_seq_one_letter_code
_entity_poly.pdbx_strand_id
1 'polypeptide(L)' 'MGLGGISIWQLLIILAIIVLLFGTKKLRGIGSDLGGAVKGFKKAMSDEDKASSAQLTEQKQQEQQTNTTEQEKKDKDKV' A
#
# COMPACT_ATOMS: atom_id res chain seq x y z
N MET A 1 -15.74 -26.89 23.50
CA MET A 1 -15.99 -25.44 23.64
C MET A 1 -14.93 -24.70 22.84
N GLY A 2 -15.11 -24.61 21.52
CA GLY A 2 -14.11 -23.99 20.64
C GLY A 2 -14.24 -22.47 20.63
N LEU A 3 -13.17 -21.78 20.24
CA LEU A 3 -13.07 -20.33 20.02
C LEU A 3 -14.02 -19.78 18.94
N GLY A 4 -14.98 -20.57 18.46
CA GLY A 4 -15.96 -20.22 17.41
C GLY A 4 -17.27 -19.59 17.92
N GLY A 5 -17.39 -19.33 19.22
CA GLY A 5 -18.56 -18.67 19.81
C GLY A 5 -18.48 -17.14 19.88
N ILE A 6 -17.31 -16.56 19.56
CA ILE A 6 -17.13 -15.11 19.53
C ILE A 6 -17.64 -14.62 18.19
N SER A 7 -18.93 -14.31 18.12
CA SER A 7 -19.50 -13.68 16.93
C SER A 7 -19.02 -12.22 16.82
N ILE A 8 -18.88 -11.74 15.58
CA ILE A 8 -18.42 -10.39 15.25
C ILE A 8 -19.25 -9.31 15.95
N TRP A 9 -20.54 -9.59 16.19
CA TRP A 9 -21.44 -8.69 16.93
C TRP A 9 -21.02 -8.46 18.39
N GLN A 10 -20.52 -9.49 19.07
CA GLN A 10 -20.04 -9.40 20.44
C GLN A 10 -18.76 -8.57 20.51
N LEU A 11 -17.85 -8.74 19.54
CA LEU A 11 -16.62 -7.95 19.44
C LEU A 11 -16.92 -6.45 19.25
N LEU A 12 -17.91 -6.10 18.42
CA LEU A 12 -18.32 -4.70 18.24
C LEU A 12 -18.88 -4.07 19.52
N ILE A 13 -19.69 -4.81 20.29
CA ILE A 13 -20.22 -4.35 21.57
C ILE A 13 -19.09 -4.11 22.58
N ILE A 14 -18.14 -5.04 22.67
CA ILE A 14 -16.97 -4.91 23.56
C ILE A 14 -16.11 -3.70 23.14
N LEU A 15 -15.87 -3.54 21.85
CA LEU A 15 -15.14 -2.40 21.30
C LEU A 15 -15.83 -1.07 21.65
N ALA A 16 -17.16 -1.00 21.52
CA ALA A 16 -17.92 0.19 21.86
C ALA A 16 -17.77 0.57 23.34
N ILE A 17 -17.79 -0.42 24.25
CA ILE A 17 -17.57 -0.19 25.68
C ILE A 17 -16.14 0.34 25.93
N ILE A 18 -15.13 -0.26 25.31
CA ILE A 18 -13.73 0.22 25.44
C ILE A 18 -13.61 1.66 24.94
N VAL A 19 -14.21 1.99 23.80
CA VAL A 19 -14.20 3.35 23.24
C VAL A 19 -14.89 4.35 24.19
N LEU A 20 -15.99 3.95 24.85
CA LEU A 20 -16.69 4.79 25.82
C LEU A 20 -15.88 5.00 27.11
N LEU A 21 -15.20 3.97 27.61
CA LEU A 21 -14.39 4.05 28.84
C LEU A 21 -13.14 4.91 28.66
N PHE A 22 -12.40 4.68 27.58
CA PHE A 22 -11.15 5.38 27.32
C PHE A 22 -11.34 6.70 26.56
N GLY A 23 -12.50 6.87 25.92
CA GLY A 23 -12.82 8.00 25.05
C GLY A 23 -12.09 7.93 23.70
N THR A 24 -12.69 8.54 22.68
CA THR A 24 -12.12 8.57 21.31
C THR A 24 -10.80 9.35 21.21
N LYS A 25 -10.56 10.31 22.12
CA LYS A 25 -9.33 11.13 22.13
C LYS A 25 -8.08 10.31 22.43
N LYS A 26 -8.11 9.45 23.46
CA LYS A 26 -6.95 8.60 23.80
C LYS A 26 -6.75 7.47 22.80
N LEU A 27 -7.84 6.85 22.34
CA LEU A 27 -7.79 5.82 21.30
C LEU A 27 -7.23 6.36 19.98
N ARG A 28 -7.58 7.59 19.60
CA ARG A 28 -7.06 8.20 18.36
C ARG A 28 -5.57 8.51 18.44
N GLY A 29 -5.06 8.98 19.57
CA GLY A 29 -3.62 9.20 19.77
C GLY A 29 -2.83 7.90 19.58
N ILE A 30 -3.13 6.90 20.41
CA ILE A 30 -2.45 5.58 20.38
C ILE A 30 -2.70 4.86 19.05
N GLY A 31 -3.91 4.96 18.51
CA GLY A 31 -4.27 4.35 17.22
C GLY A 31 -3.56 4.99 16.02
N SER A 32 -3.20 6.28 16.09
CA SER A 32 -2.44 6.95 15.03
C SER A 32 -0.99 6.48 15.02
N ASP A 33 -0.38 6.34 16.20
CA ASP A 33 1.01 5.88 16.35
C ASP A 33 1.15 4.41 15.93
N LEU A 34 0.27 3.54 16.48
CA LEU A 34 0.24 2.12 16.11
C LEU A 34 -0.18 1.92 14.65
N GLY A 35 -1.18 2.67 14.19
CA GLY A 35 -1.65 2.61 12.80
C GLY A 35 -0.59 3.05 11.80
N GLY A 36 0.21 4.07 12.13
CA GLY A 36 1.34 4.51 11.33
C GLY A 36 2.42 3.42 11.19
N ALA A 37 2.79 2.79 12.30
CA ALA A 37 3.77 1.70 12.31
C ALA A 37 3.29 0.49 11.50
N VAL A 38 2.04 0.06 11.69
CA VAL A 38 1.45 -1.07 10.94
C VAL A 38 1.29 -0.73 9.46
N LYS A 39 0.96 0.52 9.11
CA LYS A 39 0.87 0.97 7.70
C LYS A 39 2.22 0.93 7.01
N GLY A 40 3.29 1.36 7.69
CA GLY A 40 4.66 1.25 7.20
C GLY A 40 5.08 -0.21 6.98
N PHE A 41 4.80 -1.07 7.96
CA PHE A 41 5.07 -2.50 7.88
C PHE A 41 4.32 -3.16 6.70
N LYS A 42 3.01 -2.91 6.57
CA LYS A 42 2.22 -3.43 5.45
C LYS A 42 2.72 -2.93 4.11
N LYS A 43 3.17 -1.67 4.03
CA LYS A 43 3.72 -1.10 2.80
C LYS A 43 5.06 -1.73 2.42
N ALA A 44 5.97 -1.91 3.38
CA ALA A 44 7.25 -2.58 3.15
C ALA A 44 7.05 -4.04 2.71
N MET A 45 6.15 -4.77 3.36
CA MET A 45 5.85 -6.15 3.01
C MET A 45 5.19 -6.27 1.63
N SER A 46 4.23 -5.38 1.32
CA SER A 46 3.63 -5.30 -0.01
C SER A 46 4.58 -4.80 -1.10
N ASP A 47 5.59 -3.98 -0.78
CA ASP A 47 6.64 -3.58 -1.74
C ASP A 47 7.64 -4.71 -1.97
N GLU A 48 7.96 -5.55 -0.98
CA GLU A 48 8.71 -6.80 -1.23
C GLU A 48 7.92 -7.79 -2.08
N ASP A 49 6.63 -7.98 -1.79
CA ASP A 49 5.74 -8.83 -2.60
C ASP A 49 5.63 -8.29 -4.04
N LYS A 50 5.57 -6.96 -4.21
CA LYS A 50 5.60 -6.30 -5.52
C LYS A 50 6.97 -6.37 -6.18
N ALA A 51 8.09 -6.25 -5.47
CA ALA A 51 9.42 -6.44 -6.03
C ALA A 51 9.63 -7.88 -6.53
N SER A 52 9.08 -8.87 -5.82
CA SER A 52 9.07 -10.28 -6.23
C SER A 52 8.18 -10.56 -7.45
N SER A 53 7.18 -9.70 -7.75
CA SER A 53 6.28 -9.85 -8.90
C SER A 53 6.56 -8.86 -10.04
N ALA A 54 7.30 -7.78 -9.78
CA ALA A 54 7.76 -6.80 -10.75
C ALA A 54 9.06 -7.25 -11.45
N GLN A 55 9.83 -8.17 -10.85
CA GLN A 55 10.96 -8.82 -11.54
C GLN A 55 10.53 -9.67 -12.75
N LEU A 56 9.25 -10.04 -12.85
CA LEU A 56 8.66 -10.70 -14.02
C LEU A 56 8.02 -9.71 -15.03
N THR A 57 7.90 -8.42 -14.71
CA THR A 57 7.22 -7.43 -15.56
C THR A 57 8.15 -6.28 -16.01
N GLU A 58 9.21 -5.95 -15.28
CA GLU A 58 10.11 -4.84 -15.61
C GLU A 58 11.10 -5.15 -16.75
N GLN A 59 11.21 -6.41 -17.22
CA GLN A 59 12.03 -6.71 -18.40
C GLN A 59 11.36 -6.34 -19.74
N LYS A 60 10.11 -5.83 -19.74
CA LYS A 60 9.39 -5.46 -20.98
C LYS A 60 9.14 -3.96 -21.17
N GLN A 61 9.58 -3.09 -20.26
CA GLN A 61 9.32 -1.65 -20.36
C GLN A 61 10.54 -0.79 -20.70
N GLN A 62 11.75 -1.36 -20.80
CA GLN A 62 12.97 -0.59 -21.12
C GLN A 62 13.36 -0.55 -22.61
N GLU A 63 12.71 -1.32 -23.50
CA GLU A 63 13.01 -1.28 -24.96
C GLU A 63 12.21 -0.23 -25.76
N GLN A 64 11.36 0.60 -25.13
CA GLN A 64 10.55 1.60 -25.85
C GLN A 64 10.95 3.06 -25.64
N GLN A 65 12.03 3.35 -24.93
CA GLN A 65 12.58 4.71 -24.80
C GLN A 65 14.03 4.78 -25.31
N THR A 66 14.28 4.24 -26.50
CA THR A 66 15.51 4.55 -27.25
C THR A 66 15.24 4.47 -28.75
N ASN A 67 14.18 5.12 -29.24
CA ASN A 67 13.94 5.27 -30.68
C ASN A 67 13.19 6.56 -31.07
N THR A 68 13.05 7.54 -30.15
CA THR A 68 12.34 8.80 -30.44
C THR A 68 13.22 10.03 -30.22
N THR A 69 14.52 9.89 -30.43
CA THR A 69 15.43 11.05 -30.46
C THR A 69 16.54 10.86 -31.50
N GLU A 70 16.18 10.42 -32.71
CA GLU A 70 17.11 10.43 -33.86
C GLU A 70 16.44 10.75 -35.20
N GLN A 71 15.19 11.21 -35.21
CA GLN A 71 14.48 11.67 -36.41
C GLN A 71 13.96 13.10 -36.28
N GLU A 72 14.83 14.07 -35.98
CA GLU A 72 14.55 15.50 -36.23
C GLU A 72 15.80 16.28 -36.68
N LYS A 73 16.78 15.60 -37.28
CA LYS A 73 17.95 16.24 -37.92
C LYS A 73 18.22 15.73 -39.33
N LYS A 74 17.17 15.53 -40.14
CA LYS A 74 17.33 15.26 -41.58
C LYS A 74 16.18 15.77 -42.44
N ASP A 75 15.61 16.92 -42.10
CA ASP A 75 14.68 17.64 -42.99
C ASP A 75 14.93 19.16 -42.91
N LYS A 76 16.16 19.57 -43.25
CA LYS A 76 16.52 20.96 -43.55
C LYS A 76 17.71 21.06 -44.52
N ASP A 77 17.91 20.04 -45.34
CA ASP A 77 18.96 20.01 -46.38
C ASP A 77 18.45 19.28 -47.63
N LYS A 78 17.24 19.64 -48.09
CA LYS A 78 16.79 19.38 -49.47
C LYS A 78 15.55 20.20 -49.85
N VAL A 79 15.70 21.52 -49.93
CA VAL A 79 14.94 22.40 -50.85
C VAL A 79 15.81 23.59 -51.26
#